data_AF-A0A8T0F6T1-F1
#
_entry.id   AF-A0A8T0F6T1-F1
#
_cell.length_a   1.000
_cell.length_b   1.000
_cell.length_c   1.000
_cell.angle_alpha   90.00
_cell.angle_beta   90.00
_cell.angle_gamma   90.00
#
_symmetry.space_group_name_H-M   'P 1'
#
loop_
_entity.id
_entity.type
_entity.pdbx_description
1 polymer ?
#
loop_
_entity_poly.entity_id
_entity_poly.type
_entity_poly.pdbx_seq_one_letter_code
_entity_poly.pdbx_strand_id
1 'polypeptide(L)'
;MNFPRREELINLRHCRVVFGASPKPFLLQAMITHHLLIVQDGRKETARQLQKSFYVDNCITRLETREEATKFISEAKELMSAAKFDLRGWVTSEKIVEETQNIV
;
A
#
# COMPACT_ATOMS: atom_id res chain seq x y z
N MET A 1 4.72 -9.84 -56.10
CA MET A 1 4.00 -9.16 -55.00
C MET A 1 4.31 -9.93 -53.72
N ASN A 2 5.22 -9.41 -52.89
CA ASN A 2 5.54 -9.98 -51.57
C ASN A 2 4.58 -9.36 -50.55
N PHE A 3 3.68 -10.16 -49.99
CA PHE A 3 2.87 -9.74 -48.84
C PHE A 3 3.75 -9.77 -47.58
N PRO A 4 3.78 -8.69 -46.76
CA PRO A 4 4.58 -8.69 -45.54
C PRO A 4 4.01 -9.72 -44.55
N ARG A 5 4.92 -10.39 -43.81
CA ARG A 5 4.61 -11.43 -42.82
C ARG A 5 3.58 -10.93 -41.82
N ARG A 6 2.56 -11.75 -41.52
CA ARG A 6 1.65 -11.52 -40.38
C ARG A 6 2.50 -11.28 -39.14
N GLU A 7 2.28 -10.16 -38.45
CA GLU A 7 2.83 -9.94 -37.12
C GLU A 7 2.39 -11.11 -36.23
N GLU A 8 3.34 -11.85 -35.66
CA GLU A 8 3.03 -12.91 -34.71
C GLU A 8 2.43 -12.28 -33.45
N LEU A 9 1.17 -12.62 -33.16
CA LEU A 9 0.48 -12.20 -31.94
C LEU A 9 1.19 -12.80 -30.72
N ILE A 10 1.83 -11.95 -29.90
CA ILE A 10 2.45 -12.35 -28.64
C ILE A 10 1.38 -12.32 -27.53
N ASN A 11 1.05 -13.50 -27.00
CA ASN A 11 0.16 -13.63 -25.85
C ASN A 11 0.96 -13.56 -24.54
N LEU A 12 0.69 -12.55 -23.71
CA LEU A 12 1.26 -12.40 -22.38
C LEU A 12 0.20 -12.62 -21.31
N ARG A 13 0.60 -13.16 -20.15
CA ARG A 13 -0.26 -13.30 -18.97
C ARG A 13 0.32 -12.48 -17.83
N HIS A 14 -0.53 -11.79 -17.08
CA HIS A 14 -0.11 -11.08 -15.88
C HIS A 14 0.14 -12.08 -14.74
N CYS A 15 1.31 -12.00 -14.12
CA CYS A 15 1.64 -12.76 -12.91
C CYS A 15 1.22 -12.03 -11.61
N ARG A 16 0.57 -10.87 -11.73
CA ARG A 16 0.14 -10.01 -10.63
C ARG A 16 -1.24 -9.45 -10.93
N VAL A 17 -1.97 -9.05 -9.89
CA VAL A 17 -3.30 -8.44 -10.07
C VAL A 17 -3.17 -7.09 -10.77
N VAL A 18 -3.76 -6.95 -11.95
CA VAL A 18 -3.72 -5.72 -12.76
C VAL A 18 -4.59 -4.62 -12.15
N PHE A 19 -4.19 -3.35 -12.30
CA PHE A 19 -5.04 -2.20 -11.96
C PHE A 19 -6.27 -2.18 -12.87
N GLY A 20 -7.45 -1.89 -12.32
CA GLY A 20 -8.72 -1.89 -13.07
C GLY A 20 -9.44 -3.25 -13.16
N ALA A 21 -8.85 -4.34 -12.68
CA ALA A 21 -9.58 -5.60 -12.53
C ALA A 21 -10.61 -5.50 -11.38
N SER A 22 -11.87 -5.82 -11.66
CA SER A 22 -12.99 -5.73 -10.72
C SER A 22 -12.76 -6.38 -9.34
N PRO A 23 -12.08 -7.53 -9.17
CA PRO A 23 -11.87 -8.13 -7.84
C PRO A 23 -10.69 -7.52 -7.06
N LYS A 24 -9.92 -6.58 -7.63
CA LYS A 24 -8.68 -6.08 -7.02
C LYS A 24 -8.89 -5.38 -5.66
N PRO A 25 -9.84 -4.44 -5.50
CA PRO A 25 -10.06 -3.76 -4.22
C PRO A 25 -10.46 -4.76 -3.12
N PHE A 26 -11.31 -5.73 -3.46
CA PHE A 26 -11.79 -6.73 -2.52
C PHE A 26 -10.66 -7.63 -1.99
N LEU A 27 -9.85 -8.18 -2.89
CA LEU A 27 -8.73 -9.05 -2.50
C LEU A 27 -7.65 -8.28 -1.73
N LEU A 28 -7.32 -7.06 -2.17
CA LEU A 28 -6.37 -6.20 -1.47
C LEU A 28 -6.84 -5.88 -0.06
N GLN A 29 -8.09 -5.42 0.09
CA GLN A 29 -8.67 -5.08 1.38
C GLN A 29 -8.72 -6.30 2.32
N ALA A 30 -9.08 -7.47 1.80
CA ALA A 30 -9.12 -8.72 2.58
C ALA A 30 -7.71 -9.11 3.08
N MET A 31 -6.69 -9.01 2.23
CA MET A 31 -5.31 -9.32 2.64
C MET A 31 -4.78 -8.33 3.70
N ILE A 32 -4.96 -7.02 3.48
CA ILE A 32 -4.57 -5.99 4.44
C ILE A 32 -5.29 -6.21 5.77
N THR A 33 -6.60 -6.45 5.73
CA THR A 33 -7.42 -6.71 6.91
C THR A 33 -6.93 -7.94 7.69
N HIS A 34 -6.71 -9.06 6.99
CA HIS A 34 -6.22 -10.28 7.62
C HIS A 34 -4.85 -10.06 8.28
N HIS A 35 -3.92 -9.41 7.57
CA HIS A 35 -2.58 -9.13 8.08
C HIS A 35 -2.59 -8.25 9.34
N LEU A 36 -3.42 -7.20 9.37
CA LEU A 36 -3.49 -6.30 10.51
C LEU A 36 -4.20 -6.94 11.73
N LEU A 37 -5.15 -7.86 11.51
CA LEU A 37 -5.87 -8.54 12.60
C LEU A 37 -5.00 -9.53 13.39
N ILE A 38 -3.99 -10.12 12.75
CA ILE A 38 -3.11 -11.10 13.40
C ILE A 38 -1.97 -10.46 14.22
N VAL A 39 -1.79 -9.14 14.13
CA VAL A 39 -0.78 -8.40 14.90
C VAL A 39 -1.15 -8.38 16.38
N GLN A 40 -0.30 -8.94 17.23
CA GLN A 40 -0.48 -8.99 18.70
C GLN A 40 0.67 -8.35 19.49
N ASP A 41 1.63 -7.72 18.80
CA ASP A 41 2.76 -7.05 19.45
C ASP A 41 2.40 -5.62 19.91
N GLY A 42 3.40 -4.86 20.36
CA GLY A 42 3.24 -3.48 20.84
C GLY A 42 2.60 -2.50 19.84
N ARG A 43 2.53 -2.86 18.55
CA ARG A 43 1.95 -2.05 17.47
C ARG A 43 0.48 -2.38 17.20
N LYS A 44 -0.16 -3.22 18.03
CA LYS A 44 -1.58 -3.62 17.88
C LYS A 44 -2.54 -2.45 17.75
N GLU A 45 -2.32 -1.37 18.50
CA GLU A 45 -3.19 -0.19 18.40
C GLU A 45 -3.03 0.52 17.06
N THR A 46 -1.78 0.70 16.60
CA THR A 46 -1.50 1.24 15.27
C THR A 46 -2.06 0.35 14.16
N ALA A 47 -1.96 -0.98 14.28
CA ALA A 47 -2.57 -1.90 13.32
C ALA A 47 -4.09 -1.72 13.23
N ARG A 48 -4.76 -1.55 14.38
CA ARG A 48 -6.21 -1.31 14.45
C ARG A 48 -6.59 0.05 13.85
N GLN A 49 -5.83 1.10 14.13
CA GLN A 49 -6.07 2.42 13.54
C GLN A 49 -5.84 2.40 12.03
N LEU A 50 -4.72 1.81 11.59
CA LEU A 50 -4.34 1.67 10.19
C LEU A 50 -5.42 0.92 9.39
N GLN A 51 -5.98 -0.16 9.95
CA GLN A 51 -7.08 -0.89 9.33
C GLN A 51 -8.30 0.00 9.05
N LYS A 52 -8.66 0.86 10.01
CA LYS A 52 -9.81 1.79 9.88
C LYS A 52 -9.52 2.97 8.96
N SER A 53 -8.25 3.27 8.72
CA SER A 53 -7.80 4.40 7.93
C SER A 53 -7.65 4.10 6.43
N PHE A 54 -7.78 2.84 6.00
CA PHE A 54 -7.69 2.50 4.58
C PHE A 54 -8.98 2.81 3.81
N TYR A 55 -8.79 3.46 2.66
CA TYR A 55 -9.75 3.61 1.57
C TYR A 55 -9.14 3.03 0.29
N VAL A 56 -9.54 1.81 -0.07
CA VAL A 56 -9.03 1.03 -1.22
C VAL A 56 -7.50 0.82 -1.14
N ASP A 57 -6.72 1.76 -1.66
CA ASP A 57 -5.27 1.77 -1.73
C ASP A 57 -4.64 2.87 -0.87
N ASN A 58 -5.41 3.85 -0.41
CA ASN A 58 -4.92 5.00 0.32
C ASN A 58 -5.18 4.89 1.83
N CYS A 59 -4.23 5.28 2.66
CA CYS A 59 -4.40 5.40 4.10
C CYS A 59 -4.59 6.87 4.48
N ILE A 60 -5.73 7.21 5.08
CA ILE A 60 -6.07 8.57 5.53
C ILE A 60 -6.45 8.50 7.00
N THR A 61 -5.75 9.26 7.85
CA THR A 61 -5.98 9.27 9.29
C THR A 61 -5.79 10.66 9.88
N ARG A 62 -6.44 10.91 11.01
CA ARG A 62 -6.24 12.13 11.80
C ARG A 62 -5.50 11.75 13.08
N LEU A 63 -4.47 12.51 13.41
CA LEU A 63 -3.66 12.39 14.61
C LEU A 63 -3.52 13.79 15.23
N GLU A 64 -3.37 13.86 16.56
CA GLU A 64 -3.44 15.14 17.28
C GLU A 64 -2.07 15.80 17.41
N THR A 65 -1.01 14.99 17.49
CA THR A 65 0.36 15.48 17.69
C THR A 65 1.32 15.02 16.60
N ARG A 66 2.43 15.74 16.45
CA ARG A 66 3.51 15.38 15.54
C ARG A 66 4.17 14.06 15.94
N GLU A 67 4.29 13.80 17.22
CA GLU A 67 4.90 12.60 17.79
C GLU A 67 4.04 11.37 17.46
N GLU A 68 2.72 11.48 17.62
CA GLU A 68 1.77 10.45 17.22
C GLU A 68 1.82 10.18 15.72
N ALA A 69 1.87 11.23 14.89
CA ALA A 69 1.99 11.11 13.45
C ALA A 69 3.28 10.39 13.03
N THR A 70 4.41 10.79 13.62
CA THR A 70 5.71 10.16 13.34
C THR A 70 5.72 8.69 13.73
N LYS A 71 5.22 8.38 14.93
CA LYS A 71 5.10 7.01 15.43
C LYS A 71 4.18 6.16 14.53
N PHE A 72 3.00 6.67 14.22
CA PHE A 72 2.02 5.99 13.37
C PHE A 72 2.60 5.70 11.99
N ILE A 73 3.24 6.68 11.34
CA ILE A 73 3.86 6.50 10.02
C ILE A 73 4.95 5.43 10.05
N SER A 74 5.81 5.44 11.07
CA SER A 74 6.89 4.45 11.21
C SER A 74 6.32 3.04 11.39
N GLU A 75 5.43 2.86 12.37
CA GLU A 75 4.85 1.55 12.67
C GLU A 75 3.98 1.05 11.51
N ALA A 76 3.21 1.92 10.84
CA ALA A 76 2.42 1.56 9.68
C ALA A 76 3.30 1.07 8.51
N LYS A 77 4.43 1.73 8.24
CA LYS A 77 5.39 1.27 7.23
C LYS A 77 5.95 -0.11 7.57
N GLU A 78 6.33 -0.36 8.82
CA GLU A 78 6.85 -1.66 9.25
C GLU A 78 5.79 -2.76 9.14
N LEU A 79 4.57 -2.49 9.61
CA LEU A 79 3.45 -3.43 9.55
C LEU A 79 3.16 -3.81 8.10
N MET A 80 3.05 -2.84 7.19
CA MET A 80 2.75 -3.10 5.78
C MET A 80 3.93 -3.80 5.07
N SER A 81 5.17 -3.43 5.40
CA SER A 81 6.38 -4.06 4.86
C SER A 81 6.47 -5.54 5.20
N ALA A 82 6.04 -5.94 6.41
CA ALA A 82 5.94 -7.34 6.81
C ALA A 82 5.03 -8.16 5.89
N ALA A 83 3.97 -7.54 5.34
CA ALA A 83 3.09 -8.13 4.33
C ALA A 83 3.53 -7.86 2.88
N LYS A 84 4.76 -7.38 2.66
CA LYS A 84 5.32 -7.03 1.34
C LYS A 84 4.57 -5.89 0.63
N PHE A 85 3.84 -5.07 1.39
CA PHE A 85 3.25 -3.82 0.90
C PHE A 85 4.16 -2.64 1.22
N ASP A 86 4.29 -1.73 0.28
CA ASP A 86 5.12 -0.54 0.43
C ASP A 86 4.25 0.71 0.59
N LEU A 87 4.04 1.14 1.83
CA LEU A 87 3.17 2.27 2.19
C LEU A 87 3.98 3.59 2.19
N ARG A 88 3.77 4.42 1.17
CA ARG A 88 4.57 5.62 0.85
C ARG A 88 3.70 6.82 0.52
N GLY A 89 4.33 7.96 0.22
CA GLY A 89 3.64 9.17 -0.22
C GLY A 89 2.90 9.89 0.90
N TRP A 90 3.46 9.85 2.12
CA TRP A 90 2.85 10.45 3.30
C TRP A 90 2.79 11.98 3.16
N VAL A 91 1.58 12.52 3.27
CA VAL A 91 1.34 13.97 3.33
C VAL A 91 0.73 14.28 4.69
N THR A 92 1.35 15.22 5.39
CA THR A 92 0.92 15.68 6.72
C THR A 92 0.68 17.19 6.69
N SER A 93 -0.26 17.69 7.48
CA SER A 93 -0.55 19.13 7.55
C SER A 93 0.65 19.94 8.07
N GLU A 94 1.43 19.34 8.96
CA GLU A 94 2.74 19.85 9.37
C GLU A 94 3.85 19.13 8.60
N LYS A 95 5.03 19.75 8.44
CA LYS A 95 6.18 19.08 7.81
C LYS A 95 6.81 18.10 8.81
N ILE A 96 6.39 16.85 8.75
CA ILE A 96 6.85 15.77 9.64
C ILE A 96 7.78 14.81 8.91
N VAL A 97 7.54 14.59 7.62
CA VAL A 97 8.27 13.63 6.79
C VAL A 97 9.38 14.37 6.04
N GLU A 98 10.64 14.07 6.36
CA GLU A 98 11.76 14.40 5.48
C GLU A 98 11.71 13.42 4.30
N GLU A 99 11.57 13.96 3.09
CA GLU A 99 11.62 13.17 1.86
C GLU A 99 13.01 12.54 1.74
N THR A 100 13.14 11.22 1.98
CA THR A 100 14.25 10.47 1.39
C THR A 100 14.02 10.42 -0.12
N GLN A 101 14.55 11.43 -0.79
CA GLN A 101 14.66 11.55 -2.22
C GLN A 101 15.70 10.55 -2.73
N ASN A 102 15.37 9.26 -2.76
CA ASN A 102 16.14 8.27 -3.50
C ASN A 102 15.51 8.10 -4.88
N ILE A 103 15.91 9.00 -5.79
CA ILE A 103 15.82 8.79 -7.23
C ILE A 103 16.83 7.69 -7.56
N VAL A 104 16.35 6.54 -8.03
CA VAL A 104 17.07 5.67 -8.96
C VAL A 104 16.08 5.16 -10.00
#